data_AF-Q6IYI0-F1
#
_entry.id   AF-Q6IYI0-F1
#
_cell.length_a   1.000
_cell.length_b   1.000
_cell.length_c   1.000
_cell.angle_alpha   90.00
_cell.angle_beta   90.00
_cell.angle_gamma   90.00
#
_symmetry.space_group_name_H-M   'P 1'
#
loop_
_entity.id
_entity.type
_entity.pdbx_description
1 polymer ?
#
loop_
_entity_poly.entity_id
_entity_poly.type
_entity_poly.pdbx_seq_one_letter_code
_entity_poly.pdbx_strand_id
1 'polypeptide(L)'
;TVRLDETTRRALINDLLETSASPGESEILRAEEVTIVVHDDIVPRHYPAKREVQFGEWQRNDILAGIFEPATTDIDLAILLTKGREHSVALVGPAAEELFDPVPEQDLFEALNETLTLWNSPPDWAGDERNEVVTLSRIWYSAVTGKIAPKDIVANWSMERLPDQYQPV
;
A
#
# COMPACT_ATOMS: atom_id res chain seq x y z
N THR A 1 7.16 -19.40 10.28
CA THR A 1 7.40 -18.29 11.24
C THR A 1 6.26 -18.20 12.24
N VAL A 2 6.44 -17.64 13.45
CA VAL A 2 5.38 -17.56 14.48
C VAL A 2 4.45 -16.37 14.20
N ARG A 3 3.13 -16.59 14.26
CA ARG A 3 2.12 -15.53 14.11
C ARG A 3 2.00 -14.72 15.39
N LEU A 4 1.67 -13.43 15.26
CA LEU A 4 1.43 -12.57 16.40
C LEU A 4 0.14 -12.98 17.10
N ASP A 5 0.17 -13.11 18.42
CA ASP A 5 -1.08 -13.13 19.18
C ASP A 5 -1.70 -11.74 19.23
N GLU A 6 -3.00 -11.69 19.57
CA GLU A 6 -3.77 -10.45 19.54
C GLU A 6 -3.23 -9.39 20.51
N THR A 7 -2.71 -9.82 21.68
CA THR A 7 -2.12 -8.91 22.66
C THR A 7 -0.87 -8.23 22.10
N THR A 8 0.01 -9.01 21.48
CA THR A 8 1.24 -8.53 20.86
C THR A 8 0.93 -7.65 19.65
N ARG A 9 -0.05 -8.03 18.82
CA ARG A 9 -0.49 -7.23 17.67
C ARG A 9 -0.95 -5.83 18.13
N ARG A 10 -1.81 -5.77 19.14
CA ARG A 10 -2.31 -4.50 19.68
C ARG A 10 -1.21 -3.66 20.30
N ALA A 11 -0.31 -4.28 21.08
CA ALA A 11 0.82 -3.56 21.66
C ALA A 11 1.67 -2.91 20.57
N LEU A 12 2.04 -3.67 19.53
CA LEU A 12 2.82 -3.16 18.40
C LEU A 12 2.13 -2.00 17.67
N ILE A 13 0.83 -2.11 17.39
CA ILE A 13 0.07 -1.03 16.71
C ILE A 13 0.03 0.24 17.57
N ASN A 14 -0.08 0.11 18.89
CA ASN A 14 -0.03 1.26 19.79
C ASN A 14 1.37 1.87 19.85
N ASP A 15 2.43 1.06 19.90
CA ASP A 15 3.81 1.56 19.88
C ASP A 15 4.11 2.35 18.59
N LEU A 16 3.58 1.92 17.43
CA LEU A 16 3.68 2.64 16.16
C LEU A 16 2.95 4.00 16.18
N LEU A 17 1.86 4.15 16.95
CA LEU A 17 1.20 5.45 17.09
C LEU A 17 2.07 6.49 17.79
N GLU A 18 2.99 6.06 18.65
CA GLU A 18 3.89 6.93 19.39
C GLU A 18 5.04 7.48 18.51
N THR A 19 5.39 6.76 17.43
CA THR A 19 6.47 7.14 16.50
C THR A 19 5.99 7.79 15.22
N SER A 20 4.69 7.72 14.93
CA SER A 20 4.08 8.26 13.72
C SER A 20 3.21 9.50 14.01
N ALA A 21 3.07 10.38 13.03
CA ALA A 21 2.19 11.56 13.10
C ALA A 21 1.48 11.80 11.77
N SER A 22 0.25 12.31 11.81
CA SER A 22 -0.49 12.62 10.59
C SER A 22 0.26 13.65 9.75
N PRO A 23 0.14 13.60 8.40
CA PRO A 23 0.85 14.54 7.53
C PRO A 23 0.60 16.00 7.93
N GLY A 24 1.68 16.72 8.29
CA GLY A 24 1.62 18.14 8.67
C GLY A 24 1.37 18.41 10.17
N GLU A 25 1.16 17.39 10.99
CA GLU A 25 0.94 17.56 12.44
C GLU A 25 2.22 17.59 13.28
N SER A 26 3.36 17.24 12.68
CA SER A 26 4.67 17.26 13.35
C SER A 26 5.76 17.81 12.43
N GLU A 27 6.68 18.58 13.00
CA GLU A 27 7.89 19.05 12.29
C GLU A 27 9.00 17.99 12.25
N ILE A 28 8.91 16.96 13.09
CA ILE A 28 9.96 15.94 13.28
C ILE A 28 9.49 14.57 12.79
N LEU A 29 8.26 14.19 13.14
CA LEU A 29 7.69 12.89 12.80
C LEU A 29 6.98 12.96 11.45
N ARG A 30 7.03 11.84 10.72
CA ARG A 30 6.27 11.64 9.48
C ARG A 30 5.20 10.58 9.73
N ALA A 31 4.23 10.51 8.82
CA ALA A 31 3.31 9.40 8.77
C ALA A 31 4.07 8.13 8.39
N GLU A 32 4.00 7.12 9.25
CA GLU A 32 4.51 5.79 8.99
C GLU A 32 3.39 4.92 8.41
N GLU A 33 3.75 4.07 7.46
CA GLU A 33 2.90 3.01 6.94
C GLU A 33 3.66 1.70 7.12
N VAL A 34 3.08 0.76 7.88
CA VAL A 34 3.73 -0.52 8.21
C VAL A 34 2.80 -1.67 7.88
N THR A 35 3.23 -2.51 6.95
CA THR A 35 2.58 -3.78 6.61
C THR A 35 3.45 -4.94 7.09
N ILE A 36 2.89 -5.83 7.91
CA ILE A 36 3.58 -7.03 8.39
C ILE A 36 2.95 -8.26 7.73
N VAL A 37 3.79 -9.15 7.22
CA VAL A 37 3.39 -10.42 6.63
C VAL A 37 4.06 -11.60 7.33
N VAL A 38 3.41 -12.74 7.32
CA VAL A 38 4.01 -14.02 7.76
C VAL A 38 4.59 -14.69 6.53
N HIS A 39 5.87 -15.05 6.54
CA HIS A 39 6.54 -15.61 5.36
C HIS A 39 5.82 -16.83 4.76
N ASP A 40 5.34 -17.76 5.61
CA ASP A 40 4.59 -18.95 5.19
C ASP A 40 3.20 -18.63 4.59
N ASP A 41 2.69 -17.40 4.79
CA ASP A 41 1.45 -16.90 4.17
C ASP A 41 1.72 -16.15 2.85
N ILE A 42 2.99 -16.07 2.44
CA ILE A 42 3.45 -15.49 1.16
C ILE A 42 4.13 -16.56 0.30
N VAL A 43 4.80 -17.54 0.90
CA VAL A 43 5.59 -18.57 0.23
C VAL A 43 5.11 -19.97 0.66
N PRO A 44 4.66 -20.84 -0.28
CA PRO A 44 4.60 -20.62 -1.72
C PRO A 44 3.56 -19.57 -2.11
N ARG A 45 3.83 -18.87 -3.21
CA ARG A 45 3.02 -17.76 -3.68
C ARG A 45 1.56 -18.15 -3.94
N HIS A 46 0.65 -17.31 -3.45
CA HIS A 46 -0.76 -17.26 -3.83
C HIS A 46 -1.28 -15.81 -3.88
N TYR A 47 -2.42 -15.61 -4.54
CA TYR A 47 -3.10 -14.32 -4.67
C TYR A 47 -4.61 -14.46 -4.37
N PRO A 48 -5.21 -13.54 -3.59
CA PRO A 48 -4.55 -12.51 -2.78
C PRO A 48 -3.74 -13.14 -1.63
N ALA A 49 -2.69 -12.44 -1.21
CA ALA A 49 -1.86 -12.84 -0.08
C ALA A 49 -2.46 -12.32 1.24
N LYS A 50 -1.95 -12.80 2.38
CA LYS A 50 -2.44 -12.37 3.70
C LYS A 50 -1.44 -11.43 4.39
N ARG A 51 -1.94 -10.32 4.93
CA ARG A 51 -1.20 -9.48 5.89
C ARG A 51 -1.60 -9.81 7.33
N GLU A 52 -0.63 -9.71 8.21
CA GLU A 52 -0.80 -9.89 9.66
C GLU A 52 -1.11 -8.57 10.36
N VAL A 53 -0.51 -7.46 9.90
CA VAL A 53 -0.74 -6.10 10.41
C VAL A 53 -0.74 -5.13 9.24
N GLN A 54 -1.65 -4.16 9.27
CA GLN A 54 -1.51 -2.88 8.56
C GLN A 54 -1.56 -1.78 9.62
N PHE A 55 -0.68 -0.81 9.47
CA PHE A 55 -0.69 0.43 10.21
C PHE A 55 -0.56 1.58 9.22
N GLY A 56 -1.33 2.63 9.47
CA GLY A 56 -1.19 3.91 8.81
C GLY A 56 -2.04 4.96 9.51
N GLU A 57 -1.70 6.24 9.30
CA GLU A 57 -2.36 7.37 9.98
C GLU A 57 -3.87 7.46 9.70
N TRP A 58 -4.35 6.93 8.57
CA TRP A 58 -5.78 6.87 8.26
C TRP A 58 -6.57 6.00 9.24
N GLN A 59 -5.90 5.11 9.99
CA GLN A 59 -6.50 4.25 11.02
C GLN A 59 -6.40 4.84 12.43
N ARG A 60 -5.73 5.99 12.62
CA ARG A 60 -5.41 6.53 13.97
C ARG A 60 -6.63 6.62 14.88
N ASN A 61 -7.76 7.14 14.37
CA ASN A 61 -8.97 7.32 15.17
C ASN A 61 -9.55 5.97 15.65
N ASP A 62 -9.54 4.97 14.77
CA ASP A 62 -10.02 3.62 15.11
C ASP A 62 -9.09 2.97 16.14
N ILE A 63 -7.77 3.07 15.93
CA ILE A 63 -6.78 2.52 16.87
C ILE A 63 -6.93 3.18 18.26
N LEU A 64 -7.08 4.50 18.34
CA LEU A 64 -7.33 5.23 19.59
C LEU A 64 -8.66 4.86 20.25
N ALA A 65 -9.66 4.46 19.47
CA ALA A 65 -10.92 3.91 19.96
C ALA A 65 -10.83 2.42 20.37
N GLY A 66 -9.65 1.80 20.24
CA GLY A 66 -9.41 0.39 20.55
C GLY A 66 -9.90 -0.58 19.47
N ILE A 67 -10.16 -0.08 18.27
CA ILE A 67 -10.59 -0.83 17.08
C ILE A 67 -9.33 -1.14 16.27
N PHE A 68 -9.03 -2.42 16.10
CA PHE A 68 -7.85 -2.90 15.37
C PHE A 68 -8.29 -3.82 14.26
N GLU A 69 -7.73 -3.62 13.07
CA GLU A 69 -7.97 -4.55 11.97
C GLU A 69 -7.35 -5.92 12.27
N PRO A 70 -8.08 -7.02 12.01
CA PRO A 70 -7.51 -8.35 12.10
C PRO A 70 -6.59 -8.62 10.90
N ALA A 71 -5.78 -9.67 11.02
CA ALA A 71 -5.05 -10.23 9.89
C ALA A 71 -6.03 -10.66 8.78
N THR A 72 -5.87 -10.14 7.56
CA THR A 72 -6.81 -10.31 6.45
C THR A 72 -6.08 -10.51 5.12
N THR A 73 -6.80 -11.02 4.11
CA THR A 73 -6.33 -11.01 2.72
C THR A 73 -6.26 -9.58 2.20
N ASP A 74 -5.25 -9.29 1.41
CA ASP A 74 -4.98 -7.95 0.90
C ASP A 74 -4.41 -8.02 -0.53
N ILE A 75 -5.13 -7.39 -1.46
CA ILE A 75 -4.79 -7.35 -2.89
C ILE A 75 -3.55 -6.48 -3.13
N ASP A 76 -3.33 -5.46 -2.31
CA ASP A 76 -2.23 -4.51 -2.46
C ASP A 76 -0.88 -5.19 -2.20
N LEU A 77 -0.86 -6.34 -1.51
CA LEU A 77 0.37 -7.10 -1.30
C LEU A 77 1.04 -7.51 -2.62
N ALA A 78 0.30 -7.75 -3.70
CA ALA A 78 0.90 -8.00 -5.02
C ALA A 78 1.72 -6.78 -5.49
N ILE A 79 1.19 -5.57 -5.28
CA ILE A 79 1.84 -4.31 -5.65
C ILE A 79 3.01 -4.01 -4.69
N LEU A 80 2.81 -4.18 -3.38
CA LEU A 80 3.82 -3.92 -2.34
C LEU A 80 5.01 -4.87 -2.47
N LEU A 81 4.79 -6.17 -2.68
CA LEU A 81 5.86 -7.15 -2.88
C LEU A 81 6.62 -6.90 -4.17
N THR A 82 5.92 -6.55 -5.27
CA THR A 82 6.58 -6.18 -6.53
C THR A 82 7.54 -5.00 -6.31
N LYS A 83 7.03 -3.89 -5.75
CA LYS A 83 7.84 -2.70 -5.42
C LYS A 83 8.98 -3.03 -4.47
N GLY A 84 8.70 -3.82 -3.43
CA GLY A 84 9.67 -4.19 -2.41
C GLY A 84 10.82 -5.01 -2.99
N ARG A 85 10.53 -5.94 -3.91
CA ARG A 85 11.57 -6.72 -4.60
C ARG A 85 12.37 -5.89 -5.59
N GLU A 86 11.75 -4.95 -6.30
CA GLU A 86 12.46 -4.13 -7.30
C GLU A 86 13.31 -3.02 -6.66
N HIS A 87 12.76 -2.35 -5.64
CA HIS A 87 13.30 -1.12 -5.07
C HIS A 87 13.06 -1.03 -3.57
N SER A 88 13.90 -1.71 -2.77
CA SER A 88 13.89 -1.60 -1.30
C SER A 88 15.29 -1.54 -0.69
N VAL A 89 15.34 -1.23 0.59
CA VAL A 89 16.54 -1.32 1.43
C VAL A 89 16.20 -2.22 2.62
N ALA A 90 16.95 -3.31 2.78
CA ALA A 90 16.80 -4.18 3.95
C ALA A 90 17.39 -3.48 5.19
N LEU A 91 16.52 -3.08 6.11
CA LEU A 91 16.96 -2.52 7.40
C LEU A 91 17.49 -3.62 8.33
N VAL A 92 16.89 -4.81 8.26
CA VAL A 92 17.27 -6.00 9.01
C VAL A 92 17.02 -7.24 8.15
N GLY A 93 17.96 -8.19 8.16
CA GLY A 93 17.84 -9.45 7.43
C GLY A 93 18.22 -9.37 5.95
N PRO A 94 17.90 -10.41 5.16
CA PRO A 94 18.20 -10.46 3.73
C PRO A 94 17.41 -9.46 2.89
N ALA A 95 17.84 -9.24 1.64
CA ALA A 95 17.11 -8.44 0.68
C ALA A 95 15.74 -9.06 0.33
N ALA A 96 14.76 -8.23 -0.04
CA ALA A 96 13.41 -8.70 -0.35
C ALA A 96 13.37 -9.72 -1.51
N GLU A 97 14.24 -9.56 -2.50
CA GLU A 97 14.39 -10.48 -3.63
C GLU A 97 14.93 -11.86 -3.27
N GLU A 98 15.60 -11.98 -2.11
CA GLU A 98 16.08 -13.26 -1.55
C GLU A 98 15.01 -13.94 -0.68
N LEU A 99 14.11 -13.17 -0.07
CA LEU A 99 13.06 -13.69 0.83
C LEU A 99 11.78 -14.09 0.10
N PHE A 100 11.43 -13.37 -0.97
CA PHE A 100 10.17 -13.53 -1.68
C PHE A 100 10.38 -13.87 -3.15
N ASP A 101 9.56 -14.80 -3.65
CA ASP A 101 9.49 -15.07 -5.07
C ASP A 101 8.91 -13.87 -5.84
N PRO A 102 9.27 -13.68 -7.12
CA PRO A 102 8.63 -12.67 -7.97
C PRO A 102 7.11 -12.86 -8.03
N VAL A 103 6.37 -11.75 -7.93
CA VAL A 103 4.92 -11.73 -8.19
C VAL A 103 4.70 -11.89 -9.70
N PRO A 104 3.88 -12.85 -10.17
CA PRO A 104 3.49 -12.96 -11.56
C PRO A 104 2.80 -11.70 -12.04
N GLU A 105 3.10 -11.32 -13.27
CA GLU A 105 2.51 -10.15 -13.93
C GLU A 105 0.97 -10.21 -13.91
N GLN A 106 0.39 -11.41 -14.05
CA GLN A 106 -1.07 -11.60 -13.97
C GLN A 106 -1.64 -11.17 -12.61
N ASP A 107 -1.02 -11.55 -11.50
CA ASP A 107 -1.52 -11.18 -10.16
C ASP A 107 -1.36 -9.68 -9.92
N LEU A 108 -0.29 -9.07 -10.42
CA LEU A 108 -0.09 -7.63 -10.35
C LEU A 108 -1.19 -6.90 -11.11
N PHE A 109 -1.53 -7.35 -12.33
CA PHE A 109 -2.61 -6.75 -13.10
C PHE A 109 -3.99 -6.99 -12.48
N GLU A 110 -4.22 -8.16 -11.89
CA GLU A 110 -5.46 -8.44 -11.16
C GLU A 110 -5.60 -7.50 -9.96
N ALA A 111 -4.53 -7.31 -9.17
CA ALA A 111 -4.52 -6.36 -8.06
C ALA A 111 -4.85 -4.94 -8.53
N LEU A 112 -4.19 -4.46 -9.58
CA LEU A 112 -4.45 -3.14 -10.15
C LEU A 112 -5.89 -2.98 -10.63
N ASN A 113 -6.47 -4.03 -11.23
CA ASN A 113 -7.86 -4.06 -11.68
C ASN A 113 -8.85 -4.07 -10.50
N GLU A 114 -8.60 -4.85 -9.46
CA GLU A 114 -9.41 -4.88 -8.25
C GLU A 114 -9.36 -3.52 -7.51
N THR A 115 -8.20 -2.85 -7.45
CA THR A 115 -8.06 -1.50 -6.86
C THR A 115 -9.00 -0.49 -7.54
N LEU A 116 -9.21 -0.59 -8.87
CA LEU A 116 -10.15 0.30 -9.58
C LEU A 116 -11.60 0.16 -9.10
N THR A 117 -11.94 -0.96 -8.47
CA THR A 117 -13.30 -1.22 -7.97
C THR A 117 -13.54 -0.71 -6.56
N LEU A 118 -12.51 -0.15 -5.89
CA LEU A 118 -12.64 0.35 -4.52
C LEU A 118 -13.44 1.67 -4.46
N TRP A 119 -13.35 2.50 -5.50
CA TRP A 119 -13.96 3.84 -5.55
C TRP A 119 -15.10 3.90 -6.55
N ASN A 120 -16.34 3.81 -6.05
CA ASN A 120 -17.54 3.72 -6.89
C ASN A 120 -18.42 4.96 -6.81
N SER A 121 -18.25 5.79 -5.77
CA SER A 121 -19.13 6.90 -5.47
C SER A 121 -18.38 8.06 -4.79
N PRO A 122 -18.88 9.31 -4.89
CA PRO A 122 -18.24 10.48 -4.28
C PRO A 122 -17.82 10.35 -2.82
N PRO A 123 -18.59 9.68 -1.94
CA PRO A 123 -18.15 9.41 -0.56
C PRO A 123 -16.84 8.60 -0.45
N ASP A 124 -16.52 7.75 -1.42
CA ASP A 124 -15.36 6.86 -1.36
C ASP A 124 -14.03 7.60 -1.51
N TRP A 125 -14.03 8.78 -2.17
CA TRP A 125 -12.84 9.59 -2.42
C TRP A 125 -12.91 10.99 -1.78
N ALA A 126 -13.98 11.29 -1.04
CA ALA A 126 -14.16 12.59 -0.42
C ALA A 126 -13.05 12.85 0.62
N GLY A 127 -12.28 13.91 0.40
CA GLY A 127 -11.14 14.26 1.25
C GLY A 127 -9.82 13.59 0.88
N ASP A 128 -9.79 12.68 -0.10
CA ASP A 128 -8.56 12.10 -0.64
C ASP A 128 -8.43 12.17 -2.17
N GLU A 129 -9.15 13.10 -2.79
CA GLU A 129 -9.31 13.21 -4.25
C GLU A 129 -7.97 13.24 -4.99
N ARG A 130 -7.00 13.95 -4.42
CA ARG A 130 -5.65 14.05 -4.99
C ARG A 130 -4.95 12.69 -5.04
N ASN A 131 -5.02 11.91 -3.97
CA ASN A 131 -4.35 10.60 -3.96
C ASN A 131 -5.07 9.66 -4.92
N GLU A 132 -6.40 9.70 -5.01
CA GLU A 132 -7.13 8.83 -5.94
C GLU A 132 -6.82 9.13 -7.40
N VAL A 133 -6.79 10.40 -7.79
CA VAL A 133 -6.41 10.78 -9.16
C VAL A 133 -4.98 10.30 -9.50
N VAL A 134 -4.06 10.38 -8.53
CA VAL A 134 -2.69 9.91 -8.72
C VAL A 134 -2.62 8.39 -8.74
N THR A 135 -3.40 7.69 -7.92
CA THR A 135 -3.47 6.22 -7.91
C THR A 135 -4.03 5.69 -9.23
N LEU A 136 -5.12 6.26 -9.73
CA LEU A 136 -5.68 5.95 -11.06
C LEU A 136 -4.66 6.18 -12.17
N SER A 137 -3.89 7.27 -12.10
CA SER A 137 -2.81 7.53 -13.04
C SER A 137 -1.72 6.47 -12.98
N ARG A 138 -1.38 5.96 -11.78
CA ARG A 138 -0.35 4.91 -11.60
C ARG A 138 -0.85 3.56 -12.08
N ILE A 139 -2.13 3.25 -11.91
CA ILE A 139 -2.77 2.08 -12.48
C ILE A 139 -2.72 2.16 -14.01
N TRP A 140 -3.10 3.30 -14.60
CA TRP A 140 -3.03 3.50 -16.05
C TRP A 140 -1.60 3.35 -16.59
N TYR A 141 -0.61 3.98 -15.94
CA TYR A 141 0.80 3.83 -16.31
C TYR A 141 1.26 2.37 -16.27
N SER A 142 0.92 1.65 -15.20
CA SER A 142 1.31 0.25 -15.01
C SER A 142 0.66 -0.65 -16.06
N ALA A 143 -0.63 -0.43 -16.36
CA ALA A 143 -1.36 -1.14 -17.41
C ALA A 143 -0.74 -0.97 -18.81
N VAL A 144 -0.19 0.21 -19.11
CA VAL A 144 0.42 0.50 -20.41
C VAL A 144 1.87 0.01 -20.51
N THR A 145 2.63 0.10 -19.43
CA THR A 145 4.09 -0.05 -19.46
C THR A 145 4.62 -1.34 -18.82
N GLY A 146 3.78 -2.02 -18.02
CA GLY A 146 4.21 -3.13 -17.17
C GLY A 146 5.15 -2.71 -16.03
N LYS A 147 5.24 -1.41 -15.72
CA LYS A 147 6.17 -0.87 -14.71
C LYS A 147 5.45 -0.06 -13.65
N ILE A 148 5.99 -0.07 -12.44
CA ILE A 148 5.55 0.82 -11.36
C ILE A 148 6.47 2.03 -11.33
N ALA A 149 5.89 3.23 -11.27
CA ALA A 149 6.65 4.49 -11.23
C ALA A 149 6.23 5.42 -10.06
N PRO A 150 7.12 6.36 -9.67
CA PRO A 150 6.83 7.42 -8.70
C PRO A 150 5.67 8.35 -9.12
N LYS A 151 5.05 9.00 -8.14
CA LYS A 151 3.85 9.85 -8.33
C LYS A 151 4.08 11.01 -9.30
N ASP A 152 5.23 11.67 -9.21
CA ASP A 152 5.62 12.82 -10.05
C ASP A 152 5.86 12.41 -11.52
N ILE A 153 6.56 11.29 -11.73
CA ILE A 153 6.78 10.72 -13.06
C ILE A 153 5.46 10.36 -13.73
N VAL A 154 4.58 9.69 -12.99
CA VAL A 154 3.28 9.27 -13.51
C VAL A 154 2.38 10.47 -13.77
N ALA A 155 2.36 11.47 -12.89
CA ALA A 155 1.57 12.67 -13.12
C ALA A 155 1.97 13.36 -14.44
N ASN A 156 3.27 13.56 -14.67
CA ASN A 156 3.76 14.16 -15.92
C ASN A 156 3.42 13.29 -17.14
N TRP A 157 3.60 11.97 -17.03
CA TRP A 157 3.25 11.04 -18.10
C TRP A 157 1.76 11.08 -18.46
N SER A 158 0.88 11.15 -17.46
CA SER A 158 -0.58 11.26 -17.65
C SER A 158 -0.95 12.60 -18.29
N MET A 159 -0.35 13.70 -17.83
CA MET A 159 -0.64 15.05 -18.33
C MET A 159 -0.41 15.21 -19.84
N GLU A 160 0.62 14.56 -20.39
CA GLU A 160 0.89 14.55 -21.83
C GLU A 160 -0.17 13.81 -22.67
N ARG A 161 -1.05 13.02 -22.02
CA ARG A 161 -1.97 12.07 -22.66
C ARG A 161 -3.43 12.32 -22.34
N LEU A 162 -3.72 13.10 -21.30
CA LEU A 162 -5.08 13.44 -20.91
C LEU A 162 -5.70 14.40 -21.95
N PRO A 163 -6.98 14.19 -22.33
CA PRO A 163 -7.75 15.19 -23.05
C PRO A 163 -7.77 16.54 -22.31
N ASP A 164 -7.83 17.64 -23.05
CA ASP A 164 -7.79 19.02 -22.51
C ASP A 164 -8.77 19.26 -21.35
N GLN A 165 -9.96 18.64 -21.38
CA GLN A 165 -10.96 18.78 -20.33
C GLN A 165 -10.55 18.24 -18.96
N TYR A 166 -9.51 17.40 -18.89
CA TYR A 166 -8.95 16.82 -17.67
C TYR A 166 -7.59 17.42 -17.30
N GLN A 167 -7.09 18.35 -18.10
CA GLN A 167 -5.87 19.10 -17.79
C GLN A 167 -6.19 20.31 -16.90
N PRO A 168 -5.25 20.77 -16.05
CA PRO A 168 -5.45 21.99 -15.30
C PRO A 168 -5.56 23.18 -16.26
N VAL A 169 -6.48 24.10 -15.94
CA VAL A 169 -6.68 25.38 -16.64
C VAL A 169 -5.58 26.37 -16.31
#